data_AF-K2D3G4-F1
#
_entry.id   AF-K2D3G4-F1
#
_cell.length_a   1.000
_cell.length_b   1.000
_cell.length_c   1.000
_cell.angle_alpha   90.00
_cell.angle_beta   90.00
_cell.angle_gamma   90.00
#
_symmetry.space_group_name_H-M   'P 1'
#
loop_
_entity.id
_entity.type
_entity.pdbx_description
1 polymer ?
#
loop_
_entity_poly.entity_id
_entity_poly.type
_entity_poly.pdbx_seq_one_letter_code
_entity_poly.pdbx_strand_id
1 'polypeptide(L)'
;MPPSPHPHYWQKVPGIGMILFILGLVGGIALRLTIFLEPLGQHLVDFVWFSGVSAYTLFYAVRISIENHRREICQSELFVRLKANRLLTEDVTMLHEMLSSHCRSKVKYNYQAWLAISLVSLVGAVFFR
;
A
#
# COMPACT_ATOMS: atom_id res chain seq x y z
N MET A 1 -27.49 1.81 2.70
CA MET A 1 -26.96 0.64 1.97
C MET A 1 -26.28 -0.24 3.00
N PRO A 2 -26.74 -1.48 3.24
CA PRO A 2 -26.17 -2.34 4.28
C PRO A 2 -24.69 -2.64 3.96
N PRO A 3 -23.79 -2.71 4.96
CA PRO A 3 -22.41 -3.10 4.73
C PRO A 3 -22.38 -4.51 4.14
N SER A 4 -21.68 -4.68 3.01
CA SER A 4 -21.62 -5.98 2.33
C SER A 4 -20.94 -7.03 3.24
N PRO A 5 -21.52 -8.23 3.42
CA PRO A 5 -21.06 -9.21 4.39
C PRO A 5 -19.92 -10.10 3.86
N HIS A 6 -19.20 -9.66 2.83
CA HIS A 6 -18.17 -10.49 2.21
C HIS A 6 -16.84 -10.32 2.95
N PRO A 7 -16.29 -11.38 3.57
CA PRO A 7 -14.92 -11.34 4.06
C PRO A 7 -14.00 -11.07 2.88
N HIS A 8 -13.43 -9.87 2.82
CA HIS A 8 -12.61 -9.44 1.69
C HIS A 8 -11.37 -10.34 1.62
N TYR A 9 -11.16 -10.99 0.47
CA TYR A 9 -10.16 -12.05 0.24
C TYR A 9 -8.75 -11.70 0.76
N TRP A 10 -8.38 -10.41 0.71
CA TRP A 10 -7.11 -9.87 1.17
C TRP A 10 -6.84 -10.05 2.68
N GLN A 11 -7.88 -10.14 3.52
CA GLN A 11 -7.73 -10.41 4.96
C GLN A 11 -7.38 -11.88 5.26
N LYS A 12 -7.69 -12.80 4.34
CA LYS A 12 -7.40 -14.23 4.50
C LYS A 12 -6.00 -14.63 4.06
N VAL A 13 -5.27 -13.75 3.37
CA VAL A 13 -3.92 -14.04 2.90
C VAL A 13 -2.90 -13.61 3.98
N PRO A 14 -2.36 -14.54 4.78
CA PRO A 14 -1.25 -14.21 5.68
C PRO A 14 -0.08 -13.70 4.83
N GLY A 15 0.40 -12.49 5.14
CA GLY A 15 1.53 -11.90 4.42
C GLY A 15 1.18 -10.90 3.31
N ILE A 16 -0.09 -10.53 3.09
CA ILE A 16 -0.46 -9.52 2.09
C ILE A 16 0.30 -8.19 2.27
N GLY A 17 0.55 -7.80 3.53
CA GLY A 17 1.35 -6.61 3.85
C GLY A 17 2.82 -6.73 3.43
N MET A 18 3.39 -7.95 3.43
CA MET A 18 4.76 -8.20 2.97
C MET A 18 4.82 -8.22 1.44
N ILE A 19 3.82 -8.79 0.78
CA ILE A 19 3.69 -8.77 -0.68
C ILE A 19 3.56 -7.33 -1.18
N LEU A 20 2.71 -6.52 -0.54
CA LEU A 20 2.57 -5.10 -0.85
C LEU A 20 3.85 -4.31 -0.59
N PHE A 21 4.59 -4.65 0.48
CA PHE A 21 5.88 -4.04 0.76
C PHE A 21 6.89 -4.36 -0.34
N ILE A 22 7.01 -5.63 -0.75
CA ILE A 22 7.92 -6.06 -1.81
C ILE A 22 7.53 -5.45 -3.16
N LEU A 23 6.25 -5.50 -3.55
CA LEU A 23 5.75 -4.90 -4.79
C LEU A 23 6.03 -3.40 -4.85
N GLY A 24 5.78 -2.70 -3.74
CA GLY A 24 6.15 -1.29 -3.64
C GLY A 24 7.65 -1.10 -3.84
N LEU A 25 8.47 -1.78 -3.04
CA LEU A 25 9.91 -1.63 -3.07
C LEU A 25 10.50 -1.92 -4.46
N VAL A 26 10.08 -3.00 -5.11
CA VAL A 26 10.50 -3.39 -6.46
C VAL A 26 10.07 -2.35 -7.49
N GLY A 27 8.79 -1.95 -7.51
CA GLY A 27 8.29 -0.95 -8.45
C GLY A 27 9.04 0.39 -8.33
N GLY A 28 9.43 0.73 -7.10
CA GLY A 28 10.11 1.98 -6.81
C GLY A 28 11.57 2.08 -7.12
N ILE A 29 12.26 0.97 -6.88
CA ILE A 29 13.63 0.81 -7.28
C ILE A 29 13.69 0.81 -8.81
N ALA A 30 12.83 0.03 -9.47
CA ALA A 30 12.78 -0.05 -10.93
C ALA A 30 12.60 1.32 -11.60
N LEU A 31 11.59 2.10 -11.20
CA LEU A 31 11.34 3.42 -11.80
C LEU A 31 12.43 4.47 -11.53
N ARG A 32 13.24 4.31 -10.47
CA ARG A 32 14.37 5.21 -10.20
C ARG A 32 15.66 4.73 -10.83
N LEU A 33 15.79 3.43 -11.04
CA LEU A 33 16.94 2.85 -11.73
C LEU A 33 16.99 3.26 -13.19
N THR A 34 15.85 3.56 -13.83
CA THR A 34 15.80 4.02 -15.22
C THR A 34 16.72 5.22 -15.49
N ILE A 35 16.87 6.13 -14.52
CA ILE A 35 17.77 7.30 -14.61
C ILE A 35 19.24 6.88 -14.74
N PHE A 36 19.64 5.81 -14.06
CA PHE A 36 21.02 5.29 -14.09
C PHE A 36 21.26 4.29 -15.22
N LEU A 37 20.18 3.74 -15.79
CA LEU A 37 20.22 2.79 -16.91
C LEU A 37 20.15 3.46 -18.28
N GLU A 38 19.80 4.75 -18.35
CA GLU A 38 19.82 5.55 -19.57
C GLU A 38 21.12 5.40 -20.40
N PRO A 39 22.34 5.38 -19.79
CA PRO A 39 23.58 5.20 -20.54
C PRO A 39 23.84 3.76 -21.02
N LEU A 40 23.16 2.76 -20.44
CA LEU A 40 23.36 1.33 -20.70
C LEU A 40 22.51 0.81 -21.88
N GLY A 41 21.59 1.64 -22.40
CA GLY A 41 20.80 1.37 -23.61
C GLY A 41 19.29 1.37 -23.38
N GLN A 42 18.56 1.91 -24.36
CA GLN A 42 17.11 2.15 -24.29
C GLN A 42 16.29 0.88 -24.00
N HIS A 43 16.69 -0.27 -24.56
CA HIS A 43 15.96 -1.53 -24.36
C HIS A 43 15.93 -2.00 -22.90
N LEU A 44 17.00 -1.75 -22.13
CA LEU A 44 17.05 -2.07 -20.70
C LEU A 44 16.17 -1.12 -19.89
N VAL A 45 16.18 0.18 -20.26
CA VAL A 45 15.31 1.19 -19.66
C VAL A 45 13.85 0.80 -19.83
N ASP A 46 13.44 0.42 -21.05
CA ASP A 46 12.06 0.02 -21.35
C ASP A 46 11.64 -1.20 -20.52
N PHE A 47 12.49 -2.24 -20.45
CA PHE A 47 12.19 -3.45 -19.67
C PHE A 47 12.00 -3.15 -18.17
N VAL A 48 12.92 -2.39 -17.58
CA VAL A 48 12.87 -1.97 -16.18
C VAL A 48 11.65 -1.08 -15.93
N TRP A 49 11.34 -0.19 -16.87
CA TRP A 49 10.19 0.70 -16.79
C TRP A 49 8.86 -0.08 -16.81
N PHE A 50 8.66 -0.99 -17.76
CA PHE A 50 7.43 -1.81 -17.83
C PHE A 50 7.24 -2.66 -16.56
N SER A 51 8.32 -3.27 -16.05
CA SER A 51 8.30 -4.01 -14.80
C SER A 51 7.92 -3.09 -13.61
N GLY A 52 8.56 -1.93 -13.52
CA GLY A 52 8.31 -0.94 -12.47
C GLY A 52 6.87 -0.43 -12.46
N VAL A 53 6.35 -0.01 -13.61
CA VAL A 53 4.98 0.48 -13.78
C VAL A 53 3.96 -0.61 -13.43
N SER A 54 4.19 -1.84 -13.87
CA SER A 54 3.28 -2.97 -13.61
C SER A 54 3.21 -3.30 -12.12
N ALA A 55 4.37 -3.39 -11.45
CA ALA A 55 4.43 -3.61 -10.00
C ALA A 55 3.75 -2.48 -9.22
N TYR A 56 3.95 -1.24 -9.63
CA TYR A 56 3.30 -0.08 -9.03
C TYR A 56 1.79 -0.06 -9.22
N THR A 57 1.31 -0.40 -10.43
CA THR A 57 -0.11 -0.45 -10.75
C THR A 57 -0.82 -1.47 -9.85
N LEU A 58 -0.25 -2.68 -9.73
CA LEU A 58 -0.76 -3.71 -8.82
C LEU A 58 -0.74 -3.25 -7.36
N PHE A 59 0.37 -2.63 -6.92
CA PHE A 59 0.48 -2.08 -5.57
C PHE A 59 -0.63 -1.06 -5.27
N TYR A 60 -0.87 -0.10 -6.16
CA TYR A 60 -1.91 0.91 -5.98
C TYR A 60 -3.31 0.33 -6.07
N ALA A 61 -3.57 -0.64 -6.96
CA ALA A 61 -4.87 -1.29 -7.06
C ALA A 61 -5.28 -1.97 -5.74
N VAL A 62 -4.36 -2.77 -5.16
CA VAL A 62 -4.61 -3.41 -3.86
C VAL A 62 -4.76 -2.37 -2.75
N ARG A 63 -3.94 -1.31 -2.79
CA ARG A 63 -4.02 -0.23 -1.81
C ARG A 63 -5.36 0.51 -1.84
N ILE A 64 -5.89 0.77 -3.02
CA ILE A 64 -7.20 1.41 -3.20
C ILE A 64 -8.30 0.51 -2.62
N SER A 65 -8.23 -0.80 -2.86
CA SER A 65 -9.18 -1.75 -2.27
C SER A 65 -9.17 -1.73 -0.73
N ILE A 66 -7.98 -1.69 -0.11
CA ILE A 66 -7.84 -1.61 1.35
C ILE A 66 -8.40 -0.28 1.89
N GLU A 67 -8.09 0.83 1.23
CA GLU A 67 -8.54 2.16 1.68
C GLU A 67 -10.06 2.34 1.53
N ASN A 68 -10.65 1.83 0.45
CA ASN A 68 -12.10 1.83 0.24
C ASN A 68 -12.81 1.05 1.34
N HIS A 69 -12.33 -0.15 1.67
CA HIS A 69 -12.90 -0.94 2.77
C HIS A 69 -12.83 -0.21 4.12
N ARG A 70 -11.71 0.47 4.40
CA ARG A 70 -11.56 1.27 5.62
C ARG A 70 -12.55 2.44 5.67
N ARG A 71 -12.83 3.06 4.53
CA ARG A 71 -13.82 4.14 4.41
C ARG A 71 -15.26 3.65 4.57
N GLU A 72 -15.60 2.50 3.99
CA GLU A 72 -16.94 1.89 4.14
C GLU A 72 -17.26 1.60 5.60
N ILE A 73 -16.31 1.07 6.36
CA ILE A 73 -16.51 0.80 7.79
C ILE A 73 -16.58 2.11 8.60
N CYS A 74 -15.79 3.14 8.26
CA CYS A 74 -15.90 4.47 8.87
C CYS A 74 -17.25 5.16 8.58
N GLN A 75 -17.91 4.84 7.47
CA GLN A 75 -19.23 5.38 7.09
C GLN A 75 -20.40 4.56 7.65
N SER A 76 -20.14 3.47 8.36
CA SER A 76 -21.21 2.62 8.88
C SER A 76 -21.87 3.19 10.14
N GLU A 77 -23.06 2.67 10.49
CA GLU A 77 -23.76 2.94 11.75
C GLU A 77 -22.87 2.76 12.99
N LEU A 78 -21.75 2.05 12.86
CA LEU A 78 -20.74 1.86 13.90
C LEU A 78 -20.28 3.20 14.50
N PHE A 79 -20.05 4.24 13.68
CA PHE A 79 -19.58 5.54 14.20
C PHE A 79 -20.69 6.26 14.99
N VAL A 80 -21.94 6.09 14.57
CA VAL A 80 -23.12 6.62 15.26
C VAL A 80 -23.35 5.88 16.58
N ARG A 81 -23.23 4.55 16.58
CA ARG A 81 -23.35 3.67 17.75
C ARG A 81 -22.21 3.88 18.76
N LEU A 82 -20.99 4.11 18.27
CA LEU A 82 -19.81 4.48 19.06
C LEU A 82 -20.03 5.82 19.78
N LYS A 83 -20.52 6.85 19.07
CA LYS A 83 -20.83 8.17 19.65
C LYS A 83 -21.98 8.11 20.66
N ALA A 84 -22.96 7.23 20.45
CA ALA A 84 -24.10 7.02 21.33
C ALA A 84 -23.80 6.08 22.52
N ASN A 85 -22.57 5.57 22.64
CA ASN A 85 -22.15 4.58 23.63
C ASN A 85 -23.01 3.30 23.64
N ARG A 86 -23.58 2.93 22.47
CA ARG A 86 -24.42 1.74 22.25
C ARG A 86 -23.69 0.73 21.38
N LEU A 87 -22.48 0.34 21.79
CA LEU A 87 -21.73 -0.69 21.08
C LEU A 87 -22.32 -2.07 21.36
N LEU A 88 -22.48 -2.89 20.32
CA LEU A 88 -22.66 -4.32 20.46
C LEU A 88 -21.30 -5.04 20.58
N THR A 89 -21.33 -6.27 21.07
CA THR A 89 -20.14 -7.15 21.15
C THR A 89 -19.49 -7.37 19.77
N GLU A 90 -20.30 -7.36 18.71
CA GLU A 90 -19.89 -7.46 17.31
C GLU A 90 -19.08 -6.22 16.88
N ASP A 91 -19.53 -5.03 17.30
CA ASP A 91 -18.90 -3.74 17.02
C ASP A 91 -17.52 -3.66 17.68
N VAL A 92 -17.40 -4.13 18.92
CA VAL A 92 -16.13 -4.18 19.67
C VAL A 92 -15.14 -5.11 18.99
N THR A 93 -15.60 -6.25 18.47
CA THR A 93 -14.76 -7.22 17.76
C THR A 93 -14.25 -6.62 16.43
N MET A 94 -15.12 -5.98 15.66
CA MET A 94 -14.72 -5.24 14.45
C MET A 94 -13.72 -4.12 14.76
N LEU A 95 -13.95 -3.34 15.82
CA LEU A 95 -13.03 -2.27 16.23
C LEU A 95 -11.65 -2.83 16.57
N HIS A 96 -11.61 -3.94 17.30
CA HIS A 96 -10.37 -4.60 17.67
C HIS A 96 -9.61 -5.14 16.45
N GLU A 97 -10.31 -5.77 15.50
CA GLU A 97 -9.71 -6.23 14.24
C GLU A 97 -9.17 -5.06 13.39
N MET A 98 -9.92 -3.96 13.29
CA MET A 98 -9.48 -2.76 12.59
C MET A 98 -8.25 -2.14 13.23
N LEU A 99 -8.24 -1.97 14.55
CA LEU A 99 -7.14 -1.37 15.30
C LEU A 99 -5.89 -2.27 15.23
N SER A 100 -6.07 -3.58 15.38
CA SER A 100 -5.04 -4.60 15.16
C SER A 100 -4.45 -4.49 13.75
N SER A 101 -5.30 -4.38 12.71
CA SER A 101 -4.84 -4.25 11.33
C SER A 101 -4.07 -2.95 11.10
N HIS A 102 -4.50 -1.85 11.74
CA HIS A 102 -3.86 -0.55 11.64
C HIS A 102 -2.49 -0.55 12.33
N CYS A 103 -2.40 -1.09 13.54
CA CYS A 103 -1.15 -1.24 14.28
C CYS A 103 -0.16 -2.20 13.59
N ARG A 104 -0.65 -3.24 12.91
CA ARG A 104 0.20 -4.19 12.16
C ARG A 104 0.64 -3.65 10.79
N SER A 105 0.02 -2.56 10.32
CA SER A 105 0.28 -1.99 9.01
C SER A 105 1.70 -1.43 8.91
N LYS A 106 2.54 -2.06 8.09
CA LYS A 106 3.90 -1.61 7.79
C LYS A 106 3.97 -0.49 6.75
N VAL A 107 2.85 0.20 6.49
CA VAL A 107 2.76 1.25 5.47
C VAL A 107 3.76 2.38 5.72
N LYS A 108 4.01 2.75 6.98
CA LYS A 108 5.05 3.74 7.35
C LYS A 108 6.44 3.34 6.84
N TYR A 109 6.81 2.07 6.96
CA TYR A 109 8.11 1.57 6.49
C TYR A 109 8.24 1.61 4.98
N ASN A 110 7.14 1.34 4.27
CA ASN A 110 7.13 1.47 2.82
C ASN A 110 7.46 2.93 2.46
N TYR A 111 6.73 3.91 3.01
CA TYR A 111 6.99 5.34 2.77
C TYR A 111 8.40 5.81 3.14
N GLN A 112 8.95 5.32 4.24
CA GLN A 112 10.33 5.62 4.64
C GLN A 112 11.33 5.06 3.63
N ALA A 113 11.15 3.82 3.16
CA ALA A 113 11.99 3.23 2.13
C ALA A 113 11.90 4.01 0.82
N TRP A 114 10.68 4.39 0.40
CA TRP A 114 10.45 5.24 -0.77
C TRP A 114 11.18 6.58 -0.69
N LEU A 115 11.11 7.24 0.48
CA LEU A 115 11.78 8.51 0.70
C LEU A 115 13.30 8.34 0.59
N ALA A 116 13.87 7.34 1.27
CA ALA A 116 15.30 7.05 1.23
C ALA A 116 15.80 6.77 -0.19
N ILE A 117 15.12 5.87 -0.93
CA ILE A 117 15.49 5.52 -2.31
C ILE A 117 15.34 6.74 -3.24
N SER A 118 14.32 7.58 -3.04
CA SER A 118 14.17 8.83 -3.81
C SER A 118 15.32 9.78 -3.55
N LEU A 119 15.72 9.94 -2.30
CA LEU A 119 16.78 10.85 -1.91
C LEU A 119 18.12 10.40 -2.48
N VAL A 120 18.44 9.11 -2.38
CA VAL A 120 19.63 8.50 -2.98
C VAL A 120 19.62 8.66 -4.51
N SER A 121 18.48 8.39 -5.16
CA SER A 121 18.35 8.53 -6.61
C SER A 121 18.53 9.99 -7.06
N LEU A 122 17.95 10.95 -6.34
CA LEU A 122 18.09 12.37 -6.64
C LEU A 122 19.53 12.85 -6.47
N VAL A 123 20.16 12.51 -5.34
CA VAL A 123 21.57 12.84 -5.07
C VAL A 123 22.47 12.21 -6.13
N GLY A 124 22.29 10.92 -6.42
CA GLY A 124 23.04 10.23 -7.46
C GLY A 124 22.85 10.87 -8.83
N ALA A 125 21.63 11.23 -9.20
CA ALA A 125 21.34 11.90 -10.47
C ALA A 125 21.98 13.29 -10.58
N VAL A 126 22.19 14.01 -9.46
CA VAL A 126 22.89 15.31 -9.47
C VAL A 126 24.41 15.14 -9.60
N PHE A 127 25.00 14.09 -8.99
CA PHE A 127 26.44 13.85 -9.01
C PHE A 127 26.96 13.11 -10.25
N PHE A 128 26.13 12.24 -10.86
CA PHE A 128 26.50 11.40 -12.01
C PHE A 128 25.96 11.89 -13.36
N ARG A 129 25.29 13.05 -13.39
CA ARG A 129 24.86 13.74 -14.60
C ARG A 129 25.82 14.89 -14.91
#